data_AF-A0A6B3SP79-F1
#
_entry.id   AF-A0A6B3SP79-F1
#
_cell.length_a   1.000
_cell.length_b   1.000
_cell.length_c   1.000
_cell.angle_alpha   90.00
_cell.angle_beta   90.00
_cell.angle_gamma   90.00
#
_symmetry.space_group_name_H-M   'P 1'
#
loop_
_entity.id
_entity.type
_entity.pdbx_description
1 polymer ?
#
loop_
_entity_poly.entity_id
_entity_poly.type
_entity_poly.pdbx_seq_one_letter_code
_entity_poly.pdbx_strand_id
1 'polypeptide(L)'
;MRMNMPVTNVERVVKEGEYIVSKTDLKGRIVYCNRPFIEISGFSEEELIGTSHNIVRHPDMPPEAFADLWATLKSGKPWRGMVKNRCKNGDYYWVQANANPIWENGRITGYMSLRVQPNRQQVEAAEQVYRRFREGNARGLKIREGQVVRSGPLGWLASLTRMRIATRISLVMGALVAMLAATLACLLMPGIDTQILHEYLEEGATVGLVMLVFAWYMVYYRLIVPLGEMTRACQVISAGGLEMNADTSNSNDEIGALRLGLNTMIGNLASIVTDIGTAATAVHGGAHEIRSAANLLSQTASEQAAGAEETSA
;
A
#
# COMPACT_ATOMS: atom_id res chain seq x y z
N MET A 1 -23.20 -10.44 4.95
CA MET A 1 -23.17 -9.48 3.83
C MET A 1 -23.84 -8.17 4.18
N ARG A 2 -23.20 -7.14 4.78
CA ARG A 2 -23.87 -5.82 4.90
C ARG A 2 -23.97 -5.23 3.48
N MET A 3 -25.19 -4.95 3.03
CA MET A 3 -25.47 -4.34 1.73
C MET A 3 -25.72 -2.86 1.97
N ASN A 4 -24.84 -1.99 1.45
CA ASN A 4 -25.01 -0.55 1.59
C ASN A 4 -25.74 -0.01 0.37
N MET A 5 -26.91 0.59 0.60
CA MET A 5 -27.77 1.23 -0.41
C MET A 5 -28.05 2.68 0.03
N PRO A 6 -28.42 3.60 -0.89
CA PRO A 6 -28.50 3.41 -2.35
C PRO A 6 -27.12 3.31 -3.01
N VAL A 7 -27.10 2.89 -4.27
CA VAL A 7 -25.93 2.93 -5.16
C VAL A 7 -26.34 3.67 -6.43
N THR A 8 -25.54 4.64 -6.86
CA THR A 8 -25.65 5.32 -8.16
C THR A 8 -24.53 4.83 -9.08
N ASN A 9 -24.63 5.11 -10.37
CA ASN A 9 -23.57 4.79 -11.34
C ASN A 9 -22.65 5.99 -11.62
N VAL A 10 -22.52 6.91 -10.67
CA VAL A 10 -21.66 8.09 -10.78
C VAL A 10 -20.33 7.80 -10.07
N GLU A 11 -19.23 7.89 -10.81
CA GLU A 11 -17.88 7.73 -10.27
C GLU A 11 -17.33 9.07 -9.75
N ARG A 12 -16.91 9.09 -8.49
CA ARG A 12 -16.07 10.14 -7.91
C ARG A 12 -14.61 9.71 -8.02
N VAL A 13 -13.81 10.50 -8.74
CA VAL A 13 -12.39 10.21 -8.94
C VAL A 13 -11.59 10.81 -7.78
N VAL A 14 -10.69 10.02 -7.21
CA VAL A 14 -9.70 10.50 -6.21
C VAL A 14 -8.80 11.51 -6.91
N LYS A 15 -8.57 12.68 -6.31
CA LYS A 15 -7.71 13.70 -6.95
C LYS A 15 -6.26 13.22 -6.98
N GLU A 16 -5.54 13.62 -8.02
CA GLU A 16 -4.12 13.31 -8.15
C GLU A 16 -3.34 13.95 -6.99
N GLY A 17 -2.40 13.20 -6.42
CA GLY A 17 -1.63 13.63 -5.24
C GLY A 17 -2.39 13.57 -3.90
N GLU A 18 -3.69 13.28 -3.89
CA GLU A 18 -4.44 13.07 -2.64
C GLU A 18 -4.32 11.61 -2.16
N TYR A 19 -4.08 11.48 -0.86
CA TYR A 19 -3.97 10.19 -0.18
C TYR A 19 -5.15 10.01 0.76
N ILE A 20 -5.87 8.91 0.61
CA ILE A 20 -6.97 8.57 1.50
C ILE A 20 -6.41 7.64 2.59
N VAL A 21 -6.39 8.12 3.83
CA VAL A 21 -5.82 7.41 4.99
C VAL A 21 -6.91 7.10 6.01
N SER A 22 -6.90 5.87 6.51
CA SER A 22 -7.70 5.50 7.68
C SER A 22 -6.98 4.48 8.55
N LYS A 23 -7.17 4.56 9.87
CA LYS A 23 -6.75 3.55 10.83
C LYS A 23 -7.97 2.90 11.47
N THR A 24 -7.83 1.64 11.82
CA THR A 24 -8.87 0.83 12.45
C THR A 24 -8.33 0.06 13.64
N ASP A 25 -9.21 -0.26 14.58
CA ASP A 25 -8.94 -1.25 15.63
C ASP A 25 -8.88 -2.69 15.06
N LEU A 26 -8.60 -3.67 15.92
CA LEU A 26 -8.58 -5.09 15.54
C LEU A 26 -9.94 -5.64 15.08
N LYS A 27 -11.04 -4.95 15.37
CA LYS A 27 -12.40 -5.30 14.92
C LYS A 27 -12.78 -4.58 13.62
N GLY A 28 -11.88 -3.79 13.04
CA GLY A 28 -12.11 -3.03 11.81
C GLY A 28 -12.99 -1.79 12.01
N ARG A 29 -13.10 -1.26 13.24
CA ARG A 29 -13.75 0.03 13.52
C ARG A 29 -12.76 1.16 13.29
N ILE A 30 -13.19 2.21 12.59
CA ILE A 30 -12.34 3.35 12.26
C ILE A 30 -12.01 4.11 13.55
N VAL A 31 -10.73 4.33 13.80
CA VAL A 31 -10.23 5.14 14.93
C VAL A 31 -9.60 6.44 14.46
N TYR A 32 -9.32 6.56 13.17
CA TYR A 32 -8.81 7.76 12.53
C TYR A 32 -9.13 7.72 11.03
N CYS A 33 -9.48 8.88 10.47
CA CYS A 33 -9.62 9.11 9.04
C CYS A 33 -9.11 10.51 8.71
N ASN A 34 -8.43 10.66 7.58
CA ASN A 34 -7.98 11.98 7.14
C ASN A 34 -9.05 12.71 6.31
N ARG A 35 -8.82 14.00 6.08
CA ARG A 35 -9.74 14.88 5.36
C ARG A 35 -10.14 14.39 3.96
N PRO A 36 -9.21 13.95 3.09
CA PRO A 36 -9.57 13.35 1.80
C PRO A 36 -10.57 12.18 1.90
N PHE A 37 -10.49 11.36 2.96
CA PHE A 37 -11.43 10.27 3.15
C PHE A 37 -12.85 10.77 3.50
N ILE A 38 -12.95 11.79 4.35
CA ILE A 38 -14.22 12.44 4.71
C ILE A 38 -14.85 13.04 3.43
N GLU A 39 -14.09 13.83 2.68
CA GLU A 39 -14.57 14.57 1.50
C GLU A 39 -15.05 13.66 0.37
N ILE A 40 -14.27 12.62 0.02
CA ILE A 40 -14.65 11.72 -1.07
C ILE A 40 -15.81 10.81 -0.68
N SER A 41 -15.87 10.37 0.58
CA SER A 41 -16.92 9.47 1.05
C SER A 41 -18.24 10.19 1.30
N GLY A 42 -18.20 11.49 1.62
CA GLY A 42 -19.36 12.31 1.94
C GLY A 42 -19.98 12.00 3.32
N PHE A 43 -19.33 11.20 4.15
CA PHE A 43 -19.68 11.01 5.55
C PHE A 43 -18.96 12.05 6.41
N SER A 44 -19.58 12.47 7.51
CA SER A 44 -18.89 13.29 8.50
C SER A 44 -17.88 12.44 9.29
N GLU A 45 -16.93 13.10 9.97
CA GLU A 45 -15.96 12.39 10.82
C GLU A 45 -16.68 11.64 11.94
N GLU A 46 -17.70 12.23 12.54
CA GLU A 46 -18.48 11.65 13.63
C GLU A 46 -19.23 10.38 13.19
N GLU A 47 -19.65 10.31 11.91
CA GLU A 47 -20.27 9.10 11.35
C GLU A 47 -19.26 7.98 11.09
N LEU A 48 -18.02 8.36 10.76
CA LEU A 48 -16.94 7.42 10.43
C LEU A 48 -16.29 6.84 11.68
N ILE A 49 -15.92 7.68 12.66
CA ILE A 49 -15.20 7.26 13.86
C ILE A 49 -16.06 6.31 14.71
N GLY A 50 -15.44 5.21 15.17
CA GLY A 50 -16.10 4.13 15.94
C GLY A 50 -16.94 3.17 15.09
N THR A 51 -17.24 3.52 13.84
CA THR A 51 -18.02 2.68 12.92
C THR A 51 -17.14 1.68 12.18
N SER A 52 -17.69 0.51 11.84
CA SER A 52 -16.99 -0.46 11.01
C SER A 52 -16.66 0.13 9.63
N HIS A 53 -15.43 -0.08 9.16
CA HIS A 53 -14.96 0.40 7.86
C HIS A 53 -15.85 -0.05 6.69
N ASN A 54 -16.61 -1.13 6.88
CA ASN A 54 -17.58 -1.60 5.90
C ASN A 54 -18.71 -0.61 5.56
N ILE A 55 -18.85 0.52 6.27
CA ILE A 55 -19.82 1.59 5.93
C ILE A 55 -19.63 2.14 4.51
N VAL A 56 -18.39 2.18 4.01
CA VAL A 56 -18.08 2.62 2.63
C VAL A 56 -18.01 1.47 1.64
N ARG A 57 -18.36 0.24 2.04
CA ARG A 57 -18.28 -0.92 1.13
C ARG A 57 -19.29 -0.78 -0.01
N HIS A 58 -18.83 -1.00 -1.23
CA HIS A 58 -19.71 -1.13 -2.39
C HIS A 58 -20.26 -2.57 -2.53
N PRO A 59 -21.56 -2.76 -2.88
CA PRO A 59 -22.15 -4.09 -3.10
C PRO A 59 -21.44 -4.92 -4.19
N ASP A 60 -20.96 -4.27 -5.26
CA ASP A 60 -20.18 -4.94 -6.32
C ASP A 60 -18.86 -5.57 -5.86
N MET A 61 -18.36 -5.28 -4.66
CA MET A 61 -17.11 -5.89 -4.20
C MET A 61 -17.33 -7.35 -3.79
N PRO A 62 -16.62 -8.30 -4.42
CA PRO A 62 -16.81 -9.72 -4.17
C PRO A 62 -16.42 -10.07 -2.72
N PRO A 63 -17.16 -10.99 -2.07
CA PRO A 63 -16.87 -11.42 -0.70
C PRO A 63 -15.45 -11.97 -0.53
N GLU A 64 -14.91 -12.62 -1.56
CA GLU A 64 -13.58 -13.23 -1.59
C GLU A 64 -12.46 -12.19 -1.42
N ALA A 65 -12.63 -10.98 -1.97
CA ALA A 65 -11.62 -9.93 -1.85
C ALA A 65 -11.43 -9.48 -0.40
N PHE A 66 -12.54 -9.34 0.34
CA PHE A 66 -12.49 -8.99 1.76
C PHE A 66 -12.06 -10.15 2.65
N ALA A 67 -12.44 -11.39 2.30
CA ALA A 67 -11.97 -12.58 3.01
C ALA A 67 -10.43 -12.69 2.93
N ASP A 68 -9.88 -12.48 1.73
CA ASP A 68 -8.43 -12.44 1.49
C ASP A 68 -7.76 -11.26 2.22
N LEU A 69 -8.36 -10.07 2.20
CA LEU A 69 -7.89 -8.91 2.96
C LEU A 69 -7.72 -9.23 4.44
N TRP A 70 -8.76 -9.74 5.09
CA TRP A 70 -8.69 -10.03 6.52
C TRP A 70 -7.77 -11.19 6.86
N ALA A 71 -7.72 -12.23 6.02
CA ALA A 71 -6.78 -13.34 6.21
C ALA A 71 -5.32 -12.84 6.14
N THR A 72 -5.03 -11.99 5.15
CA THR A 72 -3.70 -11.42 4.95
C THR A 72 -3.28 -10.53 6.12
N LEU A 73 -4.12 -9.57 6.51
CA LEU A 73 -3.81 -8.64 7.60
C LEU A 73 -3.65 -9.35 8.95
N LYS A 74 -4.50 -10.35 9.25
CA LYS A 74 -4.40 -11.15 10.48
C LYS A 74 -3.15 -12.03 10.51
N SER A 75 -2.59 -12.38 9.36
CA SER A 75 -1.30 -13.09 9.27
C SER A 75 -0.08 -12.17 9.46
N GLY A 76 -0.30 -10.89 9.75
CA GLY A 76 0.78 -9.91 9.92
C GLY A 76 1.38 -9.43 8.60
N LYS A 77 0.75 -9.72 7.47
CA LYS A 77 1.21 -9.34 6.14
C LYS A 77 0.48 -8.11 5.61
N PRO A 78 1.14 -7.30 4.76
CA PRO A 78 0.46 -6.25 4.03
C PRO A 78 -0.49 -6.85 2.99
N TRP A 79 -1.58 -6.14 2.72
CA TRP A 79 -2.54 -6.47 1.67
C TRP A 79 -2.61 -5.33 0.65
N ARG A 80 -2.62 -5.67 -0.64
CA ARG A 80 -2.70 -4.67 -1.71
C ARG A 80 -3.67 -5.12 -2.80
N GLY A 81 -4.73 -4.35 -3.02
CA GLY A 81 -5.71 -4.69 -4.04
C GLY A 81 -6.62 -3.54 -4.45
N MET A 82 -7.35 -3.75 -5.54
CA MET A 82 -8.34 -2.80 -6.05
C MET A 82 -9.63 -2.87 -5.24
N VAL A 83 -10.14 -1.72 -4.80
CA VAL A 83 -11.37 -1.64 -4.00
C VAL A 83 -12.31 -0.60 -4.58
N LYS A 84 -13.55 -1.02 -4.85
CA LYS A 84 -14.67 -0.13 -5.14
C LYS A 84 -15.37 0.21 -3.83
N ASN A 85 -15.47 1.49 -3.52
CA ASN A 85 -16.17 2.00 -2.34
C ASN A 85 -17.41 2.79 -2.77
N ARG A 86 -18.32 2.99 -1.83
CA ARG A 86 -19.58 3.73 -1.98
C ARG A 86 -19.55 4.96 -1.08
N CYS A 87 -19.96 6.09 -1.61
CA CYS A 87 -20.18 7.36 -0.92
C CYS A 87 -21.54 7.39 -0.22
N LYS A 88 -21.73 8.26 0.76
CA LYS A 88 -22.99 8.43 1.53
C LYS A 88 -24.22 8.57 0.64
N ASN A 89 -24.12 9.38 -0.42
CA ASN A 89 -25.17 9.65 -1.41
C ASN A 89 -25.44 8.49 -2.40
N GLY A 90 -24.60 7.45 -2.38
CA GLY A 90 -24.70 6.28 -3.26
C GLY A 90 -23.70 6.26 -4.42
N ASP A 91 -22.99 7.35 -4.70
CA ASP A 91 -21.92 7.37 -5.69
C ASP A 91 -20.81 6.37 -5.33
N TYR A 92 -19.89 6.11 -6.26
CA TYR A 92 -18.79 5.20 -6.01
C TYR A 92 -17.43 5.80 -6.35
N TYR A 93 -16.38 5.23 -5.78
CA TYR A 93 -15.01 5.59 -6.12
C TYR A 93 -14.11 4.36 -6.07
N TRP A 94 -13.16 4.30 -7.00
CA TRP A 94 -12.13 3.27 -7.03
C TRP A 94 -10.85 3.74 -6.36
N VAL A 95 -10.21 2.83 -5.65
CA VAL A 95 -8.89 3.03 -5.04
C VAL A 95 -8.02 1.82 -5.26
N GLN A 96 -6.72 2.05 -5.43
CA GLN A 96 -5.73 1.03 -5.12
C GLN A 96 -5.45 1.13 -3.61
N ALA A 97 -5.89 0.12 -2.86
CA ALA A 97 -5.79 0.10 -1.40
C ALA A 97 -4.59 -0.72 -0.95
N ASN A 98 -3.78 -0.12 -0.08
CA ASN A 98 -2.65 -0.72 0.61
C ASN A 98 -2.97 -0.75 2.10
N ALA A 99 -3.23 -1.93 2.65
CA ALA A 99 -3.54 -2.11 4.06
C ALA A 99 -2.40 -2.83 4.78
N ASN A 100 -2.02 -2.32 5.96
CA ASN A 100 -0.91 -2.84 6.76
C ASN A 100 -1.35 -3.03 8.22
N PRO A 101 -0.90 -4.10 8.90
CA PRO A 101 -1.05 -4.22 10.34
C PRO A 101 -0.19 -3.16 11.06
N ILE A 102 -0.77 -2.57 12.10
CA ILE A 102 -0.08 -1.66 13.03
C ILE A 102 0.50 -2.51 14.14
N TRP A 103 1.81 -2.41 14.37
CA TRP A 103 2.54 -3.18 15.39
C TRP A 103 2.93 -2.27 16.54
N GLU A 104 2.57 -2.67 17.75
CA GLU A 104 3.04 -2.06 18.99
C GLU A 104 3.50 -3.17 19.93
N ASN A 105 4.72 -3.06 20.46
CA ASN A 105 5.29 -4.04 21.39
C ASN A 105 5.22 -5.50 20.87
N GLY A 106 5.47 -5.69 19.57
CA GLY A 106 5.43 -7.01 18.92
C GLY A 106 4.04 -7.61 18.73
N ARG A 107 2.97 -6.84 18.97
CA ARG A 107 1.57 -7.28 18.77
C ARG A 107 0.88 -6.37 17.76
N ILE A 108 -0.05 -6.93 17.00
CA ILE A 108 -0.91 -6.15 16.12
C ILE A 108 -1.95 -5.45 16.99
N THR A 109 -2.06 -4.13 16.90
CA THR A 109 -3.03 -3.31 17.66
C THR A 109 -4.16 -2.75 16.79
N GLY A 110 -3.97 -2.77 15.48
CA GLY A 110 -4.95 -2.28 14.53
C GLY A 110 -4.46 -2.44 13.09
N TYR A 111 -5.15 -1.78 12.17
CA TYR A 111 -4.79 -1.79 10.76
C TYR A 111 -4.85 -0.38 10.19
N MET A 112 -3.91 -0.04 9.33
CA MET A 112 -3.88 1.21 8.60
C MET A 112 -4.05 0.94 7.11
N SER A 113 -4.83 1.75 6.42
CA SER A 113 -4.97 1.69 4.97
C SER A 113 -4.64 3.03 4.34
N LEU A 114 -3.68 3.00 3.40
CA LEU A 114 -3.37 4.07 2.47
C LEU A 114 -4.00 3.73 1.12
N ARG A 115 -4.69 4.69 0.52
CA ARG A 115 -5.44 4.51 -0.72
C ARG A 115 -5.09 5.63 -1.68
N VAL A 116 -4.76 5.26 -2.91
CA VAL A 116 -4.39 6.18 -3.99
C VAL A 116 -5.33 6.02 -5.17
N GLN A 117 -5.37 7.05 -6.02
CA GLN A 117 -6.04 6.97 -7.31
C GLN A 117 -5.43 5.83 -8.14
N PRO A 118 -6.25 4.87 -8.61
CA PRO A 118 -5.78 3.84 -9.53
C PRO A 118 -5.73 4.36 -10.96
N ASN A 119 -4.92 3.73 -11.80
CA ASN A 119 -4.99 4.00 -13.23
C ASN A 119 -6.27 3.36 -13.84
N ARG A 120 -6.71 3.88 -15.00
CA ARG A 120 -7.97 3.43 -15.60
C ARG A 120 -7.96 1.96 -16.02
N GLN A 121 -6.82 1.48 -16.53
CA GLN A 121 -6.65 0.09 -16.95
C GLN A 121 -6.79 -0.89 -15.77
N GLN A 122 -6.29 -0.54 -14.58
CA GLN A 122 -6.44 -1.32 -13.35
C GLN A 122 -7.90 -1.42 -12.92
N VAL A 123 -8.65 -0.32 -13.04
CA VAL A 123 -10.09 -0.28 -12.73
C VAL A 123 -10.85 -1.22 -13.66
N GLU A 124 -10.63 -1.12 -14.97
CA GLU A 124 -11.30 -1.96 -15.96
C GLU A 124 -10.98 -3.45 -15.77
N ALA A 125 -9.70 -3.79 -15.55
CA ALA A 125 -9.27 -5.15 -15.27
C ALA A 125 -9.90 -5.70 -13.98
N ALA A 126 -9.92 -4.91 -12.90
CA ALA A 126 -10.53 -5.30 -11.64
C ALA A 126 -12.04 -5.48 -11.76
N GLU A 127 -12.72 -4.59 -12.48
CA GLU A 127 -14.17 -4.67 -12.68
C GLU A 127 -14.56 -5.96 -13.43
N GLN A 128 -13.86 -6.28 -14.52
CA GLN A 128 -14.10 -7.51 -15.28
C GLN A 128 -13.93 -8.75 -14.41
N VAL A 129 -12.85 -8.81 -13.61
CA VAL A 129 -12.62 -9.96 -12.73
C VAL A 129 -13.66 -10.04 -11.62
N TYR A 130 -13.95 -8.92 -10.96
CA TYR A 130 -14.91 -8.90 -9.85
C TYR A 130 -16.33 -9.23 -10.33
N ARG A 131 -16.69 -8.84 -11.56
CA ARG A 131 -17.92 -9.28 -12.21
C ARG A 131 -18.00 -10.80 -12.33
N ARG A 132 -16.92 -11.45 -12.78
CA ARG A 132 -16.85 -12.92 -12.85
C ARG A 132 -17.00 -13.59 -11.48
N PHE A 133 -16.45 -13.00 -10.41
CA PHE A 133 -16.66 -13.51 -9.05
C PHE A 133 -18.13 -13.39 -8.63
N ARG A 134 -18.77 -12.23 -8.88
CA ARG A 134 -20.20 -12.03 -8.56
C ARG A 134 -21.13 -12.96 -9.33
N GLU A 135 -20.83 -13.23 -10.59
CA GLU A 135 -21.63 -14.12 -11.45
C GLU A 135 -21.36 -15.62 -11.20
N GLY A 136 -20.45 -15.98 -10.30
CA GLY A 136 -20.06 -17.38 -10.07
C GLY A 136 -19.20 -18.00 -11.18
N ASN A 137 -18.78 -17.20 -12.16
CA ASN A 137 -17.98 -17.60 -13.33
C ASN A 137 -16.45 -17.46 -13.10
N ALA A 138 -16.02 -17.29 -11.85
CA ALA A 138 -14.62 -17.19 -11.46
C ALA A 138 -13.92 -18.55 -11.26
N ARG A 139 -14.41 -19.63 -11.91
CA ARG A 139 -13.75 -20.95 -11.86
C ARG A 139 -12.29 -20.81 -12.31
N GLY A 140 -11.39 -21.37 -11.53
CA GLY A 140 -9.95 -21.28 -11.81
C GLY A 140 -9.30 -19.98 -11.34
N LEU A 141 -10.01 -19.05 -10.69
CA LEU A 141 -9.43 -17.82 -10.12
C LEU A 141 -9.53 -17.82 -8.59
N LYS A 142 -8.52 -17.25 -7.93
CA LYS A 142 -8.53 -16.93 -6.49
C LYS A 142 -7.94 -15.55 -6.28
N ILE A 143 -8.37 -14.86 -5.24
CA ILE A 143 -7.71 -13.64 -4.77
C ILE A 143 -6.71 -14.07 -3.70
N ARG A 144 -5.46 -13.59 -3.81
CA ARG A 144 -4.39 -13.82 -2.84
C ARG A 144 -3.61 -12.54 -2.61
N GLU A 145 -3.59 -12.07 -1.37
CA GLU A 145 -2.91 -10.84 -0.96
C GLU A 145 -3.34 -9.62 -1.82
N GLY A 146 -4.60 -9.64 -2.27
CA GLY A 146 -5.27 -8.63 -3.08
C GLY A 146 -5.07 -8.75 -4.60
N GLN A 147 -4.30 -9.74 -5.05
CA GLN A 147 -4.04 -10.02 -6.46
C GLN A 147 -4.90 -11.18 -6.98
N VAL A 148 -5.37 -11.06 -8.22
CA VAL A 148 -6.12 -12.12 -8.90
C VAL A 148 -5.13 -13.14 -9.46
N VAL A 149 -5.12 -14.34 -8.89
CA VAL A 149 -4.25 -15.43 -9.33
C VAL A 149 -5.06 -16.55 -9.96
N ARG A 150 -4.49 -17.17 -11.01
CA ARG A 150 -5.00 -18.43 -11.53
C ARG A 150 -4.74 -19.55 -10.53
N SER A 151 -5.69 -20.47 -10.40
CA SER A 151 -5.58 -21.70 -9.64
C SER A 151 -5.37 -22.89 -10.59
N GLY A 152 -4.73 -23.95 -10.10
CA GLY A 152 -4.33 -25.11 -10.92
C GLY A 152 -2.86 -25.10 -11.34
N PRO A 153 -2.44 -25.99 -12.27
CA PRO A 153 -1.03 -26.18 -12.63
C PRO A 153 -0.37 -24.95 -13.25
N LEU A 154 -1.09 -24.18 -14.10
CA LEU A 154 -0.60 -22.89 -14.58
C LEU A 154 -0.42 -21.86 -13.44
N GLY A 155 -1.27 -21.94 -12.41
CA GLY A 155 -1.17 -21.11 -11.21
C GLY A 155 0.03 -21.45 -10.33
N TRP A 156 0.42 -22.73 -10.30
CA TRP A 156 1.63 -23.22 -9.65
C TRP A 156 2.88 -22.75 -10.38
N LEU A 157 2.93 -22.85 -11.72
CA LEU A 157 4.07 -22.33 -12.49
C LEU A 157 4.24 -20.81 -12.29
N ALA A 158 3.13 -20.06 -12.35
CA ALA A 158 3.12 -18.63 -12.05
C ALA A 158 3.40 -18.30 -10.57
N SER A 159 3.41 -19.29 -9.66
CA SER A 159 3.77 -19.06 -8.25
C SER A 159 5.28 -18.96 -8.04
N LEU A 160 6.09 -19.51 -8.96
CA LEU A 160 7.56 -19.40 -8.94
C LEU A 160 8.01 -17.93 -8.98
N THR A 161 7.32 -17.09 -9.76
CA THR A 161 7.57 -15.65 -9.86
C THR A 161 7.04 -14.82 -8.69
N ARG A 162 6.35 -15.46 -7.72
CA ARG A 162 5.84 -14.85 -6.48
C ARG A 162 6.55 -15.38 -5.22
N MET A 163 7.56 -16.24 -5.37
CA MET A 163 8.36 -16.69 -4.24
C MET A 163 9.11 -15.54 -3.59
N ARG A 164 9.35 -15.66 -2.28
CA ARG A 164 10.30 -14.83 -1.55
C ARG A 164 11.66 -14.80 -2.26
N ILE A 165 12.29 -13.63 -2.35
CA ILE A 165 13.64 -13.45 -2.92
C ILE A 165 14.61 -14.37 -2.19
N ALA A 166 14.51 -14.47 -0.86
CA ALA A 166 15.35 -15.36 -0.07
C ALA A 166 15.27 -16.82 -0.56
N THR A 167 14.05 -17.33 -0.79
CA THR A 167 13.85 -18.70 -1.29
C THR A 167 14.41 -18.89 -2.69
N ARG A 168 14.26 -17.90 -3.58
CA ARG A 168 14.87 -17.98 -4.92
C ARG A 168 16.39 -18.01 -4.86
N ILE A 169 16.99 -17.15 -4.04
CA ILE A 169 18.44 -17.14 -3.81
C ILE A 169 18.89 -18.48 -3.23
N SER A 170 18.20 -19.01 -2.22
CA SER A 170 18.53 -20.31 -1.62
C SER A 170 18.43 -21.47 -2.62
N LEU A 171 17.44 -21.48 -3.52
CA LEU A 171 17.33 -22.51 -4.56
C LEU A 171 18.47 -22.44 -5.57
N VAL A 172 18.82 -21.24 -6.05
CA VAL A 172 19.93 -21.06 -6.99
C VAL A 172 21.27 -21.39 -6.34
N MET A 173 21.50 -20.92 -5.11
CA MET A 173 22.72 -21.24 -4.35
C MET A 173 22.80 -22.73 -4.01
N GLY A 174 21.68 -23.35 -3.62
CA GLY A 174 21.61 -24.78 -3.35
C GLY A 174 21.92 -25.62 -4.60
N ALA A 175 21.41 -25.23 -5.77
CA ALA A 175 21.72 -25.88 -7.04
C ALA A 175 23.21 -25.75 -7.40
N LEU A 176 23.80 -24.57 -7.20
CA LEU A 176 25.24 -24.33 -7.39
C LEU A 176 26.09 -25.21 -6.46
N VAL A 177 25.74 -25.28 -5.18
CA VAL A 177 26.45 -26.12 -4.19
C VAL A 177 26.30 -27.60 -4.52
N ALA A 178 25.10 -28.06 -4.90
CA ALA A 178 24.87 -29.44 -5.28
C ALA A 178 25.66 -29.82 -6.53
N MET A 179 25.73 -28.94 -7.52
CA MET A 179 26.52 -29.14 -8.72
C MET A 179 28.02 -29.21 -8.39
N LEU A 180 28.52 -28.31 -7.55
CA LEU A 180 29.93 -28.32 -7.11
C LEU A 180 30.27 -29.58 -6.29
N ALA A 181 29.34 -30.06 -5.47
CA ALA A 181 29.51 -31.31 -4.74
C ALA A 181 29.51 -32.52 -5.69
N ALA A 182 28.67 -32.51 -6.72
CA ALA A 182 28.63 -33.57 -7.73
C ALA A 182 29.92 -33.62 -8.56
N THR A 183 30.45 -32.46 -8.99
CA THR A 183 31.72 -32.40 -9.72
C THR A 183 32.89 -32.86 -8.85
N LEU A 184 32.92 -32.47 -7.57
CA LEU A 184 33.93 -32.94 -6.62
C LEU A 184 33.82 -34.45 -6.37
N ALA A 185 32.61 -35.00 -6.25
CA ALA A 185 32.39 -36.43 -6.08
C ALA A 185 32.89 -37.24 -7.29
N CYS A 186 32.60 -36.79 -8.51
CA CYS A 186 33.12 -37.41 -9.73
C CYS A 186 34.65 -37.38 -9.78
N LEU A 187 35.29 -36.29 -9.32
CA LEU A 187 36.76 -36.19 -9.27
C LEU A 187 37.40 -37.17 -8.27
N LEU A 188 36.72 -37.47 -7.17
CA LEU A 188 37.21 -38.33 -6.09
C LEU A 188 36.94 -39.83 -6.33
N MET A 189 36.10 -40.19 -7.31
CA MET A 189 35.76 -41.58 -7.60
C MET A 189 36.90 -42.28 -8.37
N PRO A 190 37.55 -43.31 -7.77
CA PRO A 190 38.60 -44.05 -8.46
C PRO A 190 38.02 -44.94 -9.57
N GLY A 191 38.68 -44.97 -10.73
CA GLY A 191 38.32 -45.87 -11.85
C GLY A 191 37.40 -45.26 -12.92
N ILE A 192 37.10 -43.97 -12.87
CA ILE A 192 36.40 -43.27 -13.96
C ILE A 192 37.38 -43.02 -15.11
N ASP A 193 36.91 -43.25 -16.34
CA ASP A 193 37.66 -42.95 -17.56
C ASP A 193 37.96 -41.44 -17.65
N THR A 194 39.24 -41.11 -17.86
CA THR A 194 39.72 -39.74 -18.03
C THR A 194 38.97 -38.97 -19.11
N GLN A 195 38.55 -39.62 -20.19
CA GLN A 195 37.85 -38.94 -21.29
C GLN A 195 36.43 -38.52 -20.86
N ILE A 196 35.71 -39.40 -20.17
CA ILE A 196 34.38 -39.12 -19.60
C ILE A 196 34.50 -38.03 -18.53
N LEU A 197 35.53 -38.07 -17.69
CA LEU A 197 35.76 -37.07 -16.65
C LEU A 197 35.97 -35.66 -17.24
N HIS A 198 36.73 -35.55 -18.34
CA HIS A 198 36.94 -34.27 -19.03
C HIS A 198 35.64 -33.71 -19.63
N GLU A 199 34.83 -34.55 -20.28
CA GLU A 199 33.54 -34.15 -20.86
C GLU A 199 32.56 -33.64 -19.79
N TYR A 200 32.44 -34.35 -18.66
CA TYR A 200 31.62 -33.92 -17.51
C TYR A 200 32.11 -32.61 -16.88
N LEU A 201 33.42 -32.39 -16.80
CA LEU A 201 34.00 -31.16 -16.23
C LEU A 201 33.74 -29.95 -17.14
N GLU A 202 33.87 -30.11 -18.47
CA GLU A 202 33.59 -29.05 -19.43
C GLU A 202 32.10 -28.68 -19.44
N GLU A 203 31.20 -29.66 -19.51
CA GLU A 203 29.76 -29.42 -19.43
C GLU A 203 29.37 -28.80 -18.09
N GLY A 204 29.88 -29.33 -16.98
CA GLY A 204 29.63 -28.79 -15.64
C GLY A 204 30.13 -27.36 -15.47
N ALA A 205 31.28 -27.01 -16.04
CA ALA A 205 31.83 -25.67 -16.00
C ALA A 205 30.95 -24.66 -16.77
N THR A 206 30.46 -25.03 -17.96
CA THR A 206 29.58 -24.15 -18.75
C THR A 206 28.23 -23.91 -18.04
N VAL A 207 27.58 -24.96 -17.54
CA VAL A 207 26.32 -24.85 -16.81
C VAL A 207 26.52 -24.05 -15.52
N GLY A 208 27.63 -24.27 -14.81
CA GLY A 208 28.01 -23.51 -13.63
C GLY A 208 28.19 -22.02 -13.91
N LEU A 209 28.89 -21.67 -14.98
CA LEU A 209 29.09 -20.28 -15.39
C LEU A 209 27.76 -19.59 -15.70
N VAL A 210 26.88 -20.26 -16.45
CA VAL A 210 25.54 -19.73 -16.77
C VAL A 210 24.72 -19.52 -15.50
N MET A 211 24.73 -20.47 -14.56
CA MET A 211 24.04 -20.32 -13.28
C MET A 211 24.62 -19.20 -12.42
N LEU A 212 25.94 -18.99 -12.42
CA LEU A 212 26.58 -17.89 -11.71
C LEU A 212 26.21 -16.53 -12.30
N VAL A 213 26.22 -16.40 -13.63
CA VAL A 213 25.77 -15.17 -14.33
C VAL A 213 24.30 -14.91 -14.04
N PHE A 214 23.45 -15.94 -14.05
CA PHE A 214 22.04 -15.83 -13.70
C PHE A 214 21.84 -15.42 -12.23
N ALA A 215 22.60 -16.01 -11.29
CA ALA A 215 22.56 -15.67 -9.88
C ALA A 215 22.97 -14.21 -9.66
N TRP A 216 24.07 -13.78 -10.29
CA TRP A 216 24.55 -12.39 -10.26
C TRP A 216 23.49 -11.43 -10.81
N TYR A 217 22.94 -11.73 -11.99
CA TYR A 217 21.87 -10.94 -12.61
C TYR A 217 20.65 -10.83 -11.67
N MET A 218 20.23 -11.95 -11.08
CA MET A 218 19.10 -11.98 -10.16
C MET A 218 19.37 -11.11 -8.92
N VAL A 219 20.52 -11.26 -8.26
CA VAL A 219 20.87 -10.46 -7.08
C VAL A 219 20.97 -8.97 -7.45
N TYR A 220 21.63 -8.65 -8.57
CA TYR A 220 21.82 -7.26 -8.98
C TYR A 220 20.50 -6.56 -9.27
N TYR A 221 19.65 -7.14 -10.13
CA TYR A 221 18.42 -6.49 -10.57
C TYR A 221 17.22 -6.69 -9.63
N ARG A 222 17.17 -7.76 -8.82
CA ARG A 222 16.06 -7.99 -7.88
C ARG A 222 16.34 -7.52 -6.46
N LEU A 223 17.59 -7.33 -6.06
CA LEU A 223 17.96 -6.91 -4.71
C LEU A 223 18.67 -5.55 -4.73
N ILE A 224 19.79 -5.43 -5.44
CA ILE A 224 20.69 -4.26 -5.33
C ILE A 224 20.06 -2.99 -5.94
N VAL A 225 19.60 -3.06 -7.19
CA VAL A 225 19.00 -1.90 -7.89
C VAL A 225 17.80 -1.36 -7.10
N PRO A 226 16.81 -2.20 -6.69
CA PRO A 226 15.70 -1.72 -5.87
C PRO A 226 16.11 -1.12 -4.54
N LEU A 227 17.10 -1.69 -3.86
CA LEU A 227 17.54 -1.21 -2.56
C LEU A 227 18.16 0.20 -2.67
N GLY A 228 18.93 0.45 -3.74
CA GLY A 228 19.48 1.78 -4.03
C GLY A 228 18.40 2.85 -4.27
N GLU A 229 17.33 2.51 -5.00
CA GLU A 229 16.18 3.41 -5.19
C GLU A 229 15.51 3.75 -3.86
N MET A 230 15.37 2.77 -2.97
CA MET A 230 14.76 2.97 -1.65
C MET A 230 15.62 3.82 -0.72
N THR A 231 16.94 3.66 -0.76
CA THR A 231 17.87 4.53 -0.02
C THR A 231 17.75 5.98 -0.49
N ARG A 232 17.67 6.23 -1.81
CA ARG A 232 17.45 7.58 -2.34
C ARG A 232 16.10 8.14 -1.90
N ALA A 233 15.03 7.34 -1.94
CA ALA A 233 13.72 7.77 -1.44
C ALA A 233 13.79 8.17 0.04
N CYS A 234 14.47 7.39 0.88
CA CYS A 234 14.69 7.76 2.30
C CYS A 234 15.45 9.08 2.46
N GLN A 235 16.46 9.35 1.62
CA GLN A 235 17.21 10.61 1.63
C GLN A 235 16.33 11.80 1.24
N VAL A 236 15.49 11.66 0.22
CA VAL A 236 14.53 12.70 -0.20
C VAL A 236 13.54 13.00 0.93
N ILE A 237 12.99 11.98 1.60
CA ILE A 237 12.10 12.14 2.75
C ILE A 237 12.80 12.85 3.89
N SER A 238 14.05 12.46 4.18
CA SER A 238 14.85 13.11 5.23
C SER A 238 15.12 14.59 4.94
N ALA A 239 15.09 14.99 3.66
CA ALA A 239 15.21 16.38 3.24
C ALA A 239 13.86 17.14 3.17
N GLY A 240 12.75 16.51 3.61
CA GLY A 240 11.41 17.08 3.58
C GLY A 240 10.64 16.83 2.28
N GLY A 241 11.20 16.08 1.33
CA GLY A 241 10.50 15.68 0.11
C GLY A 241 9.48 14.58 0.39
N LEU A 242 8.20 14.94 0.35
CA LEU A 242 7.08 14.02 0.59
C LEU A 242 6.44 13.50 -0.70
N GLU A 243 7.17 13.55 -1.81
CA GLU A 243 6.73 13.01 -3.09
C GLU A 243 6.79 11.49 -3.08
N MET A 244 5.65 10.86 -3.30
CA MET A 244 5.54 9.42 -3.36
C MET A 244 5.65 8.97 -4.81
N ASN A 245 6.61 8.10 -5.12
CA ASN A 245 6.63 7.43 -6.42
C ASN A 245 5.49 6.39 -6.46
N ALA A 246 4.42 6.73 -7.18
CA ALA A 246 3.22 5.91 -7.34
C ALA A 246 3.46 4.60 -8.13
N ASP A 247 4.62 4.46 -8.78
CA ASP A 247 5.01 3.22 -9.46
C ASP A 247 5.40 2.13 -8.45
N THR A 248 4.35 1.59 -7.85
CA THR A 248 4.40 0.43 -7.00
C THR A 248 4.40 -0.80 -7.90
N SER A 249 5.53 -1.03 -8.57
CA SER A 249 5.83 -2.24 -9.33
C SER A 249 5.31 -3.49 -8.59
N ASN A 250 4.69 -4.41 -9.35
CA ASN A 250 3.81 -5.49 -8.92
C ASN A 250 4.52 -6.66 -8.23
N SER A 251 5.64 -6.40 -7.55
CA SER A 251 6.43 -7.44 -6.90
C SER A 251 5.84 -7.81 -5.54
N ASN A 252 5.46 -9.08 -5.37
CA ASN A 252 4.97 -9.64 -4.09
C ASN A 252 6.11 -10.27 -3.26
N ASP A 253 7.33 -9.75 -3.39
CA ASP A 253 8.49 -10.19 -2.61
C ASP A 253 8.85 -9.19 -1.51
N GLU A 254 9.93 -9.47 -0.77
CA GLU A 254 10.39 -8.68 0.36
C GLU A 254 10.69 -7.23 -0.03
N ILE A 255 11.21 -7.00 -1.24
CA ILE A 255 11.45 -5.66 -1.77
C ILE A 255 10.14 -4.94 -2.05
N GLY A 256 9.15 -5.63 -2.64
CA GLY A 256 7.81 -5.08 -2.80
C GLY A 256 7.15 -4.71 -1.47
N ALA A 257 7.26 -5.58 -0.47
CA ALA A 257 6.76 -5.32 0.88
C ALA A 257 7.46 -4.12 1.54
N LEU A 258 8.79 -4.01 1.39
CA LEU A 258 9.56 -2.88 1.91
C LEU A 258 9.16 -1.57 1.23
N ARG A 259 9.05 -1.56 -0.11
CA ARG A 259 8.60 -0.39 -0.90
C ARG A 259 7.21 0.06 -0.48
N LEU A 260 6.31 -0.91 -0.29
CA LEU A 260 4.95 -0.66 0.17
C LEU A 260 4.93 -0.02 1.56
N GLY A 261 5.73 -0.54 2.49
CA GLY A 261 5.90 0.03 3.83
C GLY A 261 6.45 1.46 3.78
N LEU A 262 7.48 1.70 2.97
CA LEU A 262 8.07 3.02 2.79
C LEU A 262 7.05 4.02 2.21
N ASN A 263 6.34 3.65 1.14
CA ASN A 263 5.29 4.49 0.56
C ASN A 263 4.16 4.77 1.55
N THR A 264 3.79 3.78 2.36
CA THR A 264 2.80 3.96 3.42
C THR A 264 3.26 4.97 4.46
N MET A 265 4.54 4.93 4.85
CA MET A 265 5.14 5.91 5.75
C MET A 265 5.14 7.31 5.15
N ILE A 266 5.58 7.47 3.88
CA ILE A 266 5.57 8.75 3.16
C ILE A 266 4.16 9.35 3.13
N GLY A 267 3.17 8.58 2.67
CA GLY A 267 1.79 9.06 2.57
C GLY A 267 1.20 9.46 3.93
N ASN A 268 1.54 8.74 5.00
CA ASN A 268 1.11 9.11 6.34
C ASN A 268 1.79 10.40 6.83
N LEU A 269 3.09 10.57 6.59
CA LEU A 269 3.81 11.81 6.92
C LEU A 269 3.26 13.00 6.11
N ALA A 270 3.01 12.81 4.82
CA ALA A 270 2.41 13.82 3.95
C ALA A 270 1.03 14.26 4.45
N SER A 271 0.20 13.29 4.87
CA SER A 271 -1.10 13.59 5.46
C SER A 271 -0.96 14.40 6.76
N ILE A 272 -0.07 14.01 7.67
CA ILE A 272 0.16 14.73 8.94
C ILE A 272 0.64 16.15 8.68
N VAL A 273 1.59 16.35 7.77
CA VAL A 273 2.09 17.70 7.42
C VAL A 273 0.98 18.56 6.83
N THR A 274 0.13 17.99 5.98
CA THR A 274 -1.03 18.69 5.40
C THR A 274 -2.05 19.07 6.47
N ASP A 275 -2.36 18.17 7.40
CA ASP A 275 -3.28 18.41 8.50
C ASP A 275 -2.74 19.52 9.44
N ILE A 276 -1.44 19.49 9.77
CA ILE A 276 -0.77 20.54 10.57
C ILE A 276 -0.80 21.89 9.84
N GLY A 277 -0.51 21.91 8.53
CA GLY A 277 -0.55 23.13 7.73
C GLY A 277 -1.95 23.77 7.74
N THR A 278 -2.98 22.96 7.56
CA THR A 278 -4.39 23.40 7.61
C THR A 278 -4.76 23.97 8.98
N ALA A 279 -4.38 23.28 10.06
CA ALA A 279 -4.60 23.76 11.42
C ALA A 279 -3.86 25.07 11.70
N ALA A 280 -2.62 25.21 11.25
CA ALA A 280 -1.83 26.42 11.40
C ALA A 280 -2.46 27.62 10.66
N THR A 281 -2.97 27.41 9.44
CA THR A 281 -3.69 28.45 8.69
C THR A 281 -4.98 28.87 9.41
N ALA A 282 -5.73 27.92 9.97
CA ALA A 282 -6.93 28.23 10.75
C ALA A 282 -6.61 29.05 12.01
N VAL A 283 -5.56 28.68 12.75
CA VAL A 283 -5.08 29.44 13.92
C VAL A 283 -4.63 30.84 13.53
N HIS A 284 -3.90 30.99 12.42
CA HIS A 284 -3.45 32.29 11.93
C HIS A 284 -4.65 33.18 11.54
N GLY A 285 -5.65 32.63 10.87
CA GLY A 285 -6.91 33.34 10.55
C GLY A 285 -7.65 33.80 11.80
N GLY A 286 -7.85 32.91 12.77
CA GLY A 286 -8.50 33.25 14.04
C GLY A 286 -7.73 34.31 14.85
N ALA A 287 -6.40 34.25 14.87
CA ALA A 287 -5.58 35.29 15.49
C ALA A 287 -5.75 36.65 14.80
N HIS A 288 -5.91 36.67 13.47
CA HIS A 288 -6.18 37.90 12.73
C HIS A 288 -7.55 38.50 13.08
N GLU A 289 -8.58 37.66 13.22
CA GLU A 289 -9.93 38.07 13.66
C GLU A 289 -9.94 38.58 15.09
N ILE A 290 -9.21 37.93 16.01
CA ILE A 290 -9.09 38.41 17.39
C ILE A 290 -8.40 39.77 17.43
N ARG A 291 -7.34 39.96 16.65
CA ARG A 291 -6.63 41.24 16.58
C ARG A 291 -7.51 42.35 16.00
N SER A 292 -8.29 42.07 14.95
CA SER A 292 -9.21 43.07 14.39
C SER A 292 -10.33 43.41 15.37
N ALA A 293 -10.89 42.42 16.06
CA ALA A 293 -11.89 42.64 17.12
C ALA A 293 -11.31 43.45 18.29
N ALA A 294 -10.09 43.16 18.74
CA ALA A 294 -9.42 43.89 19.81
C ALA A 294 -9.18 45.37 19.42
N ASN A 295 -8.75 45.63 18.18
CA ASN A 295 -8.58 47.00 17.69
C ASN A 295 -9.92 47.76 17.64
N LEU A 296 -10.99 47.12 17.17
CA LEU A 296 -12.32 47.72 17.10
C LEU A 296 -12.87 48.04 18.50
N LEU A 297 -12.70 47.12 19.46
CA LEU A 297 -13.05 47.33 20.88
C LEU A 297 -12.24 48.46 21.51
N SER A 298 -10.93 48.52 21.23
CA SER A 298 -10.10 49.61 21.72
C SER A 298 -10.54 50.96 21.15
N GLN A 299 -10.92 51.02 19.88
CA GLN A 299 -11.39 52.24 19.24
C GLN A 299 -12.73 52.70 19.83
N THR A 300 -13.70 51.79 19.94
CA THR A 300 -15.01 52.09 20.55
C THR A 300 -14.89 52.47 22.02
N ALA A 301 -14.00 51.84 22.79
CA ALA A 301 -13.73 52.22 24.17
C ALA A 301 -13.15 53.64 24.28
N SER A 302 -12.21 54.02 23.40
CA SER A 302 -11.67 55.38 23.34
C SER A 302 -12.73 56.42 22.95
N GLU A 303 -13.58 56.12 21.98
CA GLU A 303 -14.69 56.99 21.56
C GLU A 303 -15.72 57.19 22.69
N GLN A 304 -16.05 56.12 23.43
CA GLN A 304 -16.96 56.19 24.59
C GLN A 304 -16.35 57.00 25.74
N ALA A 305 -15.06 56.83 26.03
CA ALA A 305 -14.38 57.59 27.05
C ALA A 305 -14.38 59.10 26.73
N ALA A 306 -14.07 59.46 25.48
CA ALA A 306 -14.11 60.86 25.03
C ALA A 306 -15.51 61.47 25.12
N GLY A 307 -16.56 60.73 24.71
CA GLY A 307 -17.94 61.21 24.82
C GLY A 307 -18.43 61.34 26.27
N ALA A 308 -17.94 60.51 27.19
CA ALA A 308 -18.22 60.63 28.61
C ALA A 308 -17.56 61.88 29.22
N GLU A 309 -16.33 62.21 28.83
CA GLU A 309 -15.66 63.44 29.27
C GLU A 309 -16.40 64.69 28.79
N GLU A 310 -16.87 64.71 27.54
CA GLU A 310 -17.59 65.85 26.97
C GLU A 310 -18.99 66.07 27.60
N THR A 311 -19.63 65.02 28.10
CA THR A 311 -20.91 65.12 28.82
C THR A 311 -20.76 65.41 30.31
N SER A 312 -19.55 65.28 30.86
CA SER A 312 -19.23 65.52 32.28
C SER A 312 -18.70 66.94 32.55
N ALA A 313 -18.30 67.67 31.51
CA ALA A 313 -17.75 69.03 31.57
C ALA A 313 -18.82 70.10 31.34
#